data_AF-A0A1M6XY76-F1
#
_entry.id   AF-A0A1M6XY76-F1
#
_cell.length_a   1.000
_cell.length_b   1.000
_cell.length_c   1.000
_cell.angle_alpha   90.00
_cell.angle_beta   90.00
_cell.angle_gamma   90.00
#
_symmetry.space_group_name_H-M   'P 1'
#
loop_
_entity.id
_entity.type
_entity.pdbx_description
1 polymer ?
#
loop_
_entity_poly.entity_id
_entity_poly.type
_entity_poly.pdbx_seq_one_letter_code
_entity_poly.pdbx_strand_id
1 'polypeptide(L)'
;MLEHLSFELEELKLKVEIVVRERQLHYRVNDGEFAALDGGRRWLRRLEKLHLGAWRASYQPPVPPAVHSLWHLSFKDGKMGSRRIVGDNAYPGGWAALIDLMNEIPGVEISRVRQLEQVSIILHDMLDNPRGSIYLPKQKKISLVEKLIINRGKHILVFTRHKQGLGSERHAFDSVRNVPLLLERIAEHAAEWQCQQDSITDDYLPRVEWKLLWRDGTEDAGSYTLRGEAMPEAWKTFMEEIGRFTGNMRGRMF
;
A
#
# COMPACT_ATOMS: atom_id res chain seq x y z
N MET A 1 0.17 -5.58 28.74
CA MET A 1 -0.38 -4.23 28.61
C MET A 1 0.80 -3.29 28.70
N LEU A 2 0.89 -2.35 27.76
CA LEU A 2 1.99 -1.38 27.70
C LEU A 2 2.05 -0.57 29.00
N GLU A 3 3.23 -0.47 29.58
CA GLU A 3 3.53 0.39 30.73
C GLU A 3 4.27 1.65 30.29
N HIS A 4 5.27 1.46 29.43
CA HIS A 4 6.14 2.53 28.93
C HIS A 4 6.56 2.24 27.48
N LEU A 5 6.70 3.28 26.68
CA LEU A 5 7.30 3.24 25.35
C LEU A 5 8.15 4.49 25.15
N SER A 6 9.38 4.34 24.68
CA SER A 6 10.22 5.43 24.19
C SER A 6 10.58 5.17 22.74
N PHE A 7 10.30 6.13 21.89
CA PHE A 7 10.61 6.14 20.47
C PHE A 7 11.53 7.32 20.17
N GLU A 8 12.65 7.06 19.50
CA GLU A 8 13.61 8.09 19.12
C GLU A 8 13.93 7.95 17.64
N LEU A 9 13.98 9.09 16.95
CA LEU A 9 14.38 9.19 15.56
C LEU A 9 15.46 10.27 15.47
N GLU A 10 16.72 9.83 15.27
CA GLU A 10 17.89 10.69 15.45
C GLU A 10 17.95 11.82 14.41
N GLU A 11 17.56 11.52 13.18
CA GLU A 11 17.55 12.47 12.05
C GLU A 11 16.69 13.71 12.34
N LEU A 12 15.56 13.52 13.04
CA LEU A 12 14.66 14.62 13.42
C LEU A 12 14.95 15.17 14.82
N LYS A 13 15.96 14.65 15.51
CA LYS A 13 16.18 14.88 16.96
C LYS A 13 14.90 14.72 17.77
N LEU A 14 14.07 13.76 17.35
CA LEU A 14 12.75 13.54 17.92
C LEU A 14 12.84 12.43 18.95
N LYS A 15 12.30 12.70 20.14
CA LYS A 15 12.08 11.72 21.19
C LYS A 15 10.63 11.77 21.65
N VAL A 16 9.97 10.63 21.66
CA VAL A 16 8.59 10.48 22.13
C VAL A 16 8.56 9.45 23.23
N GLU A 17 8.15 9.87 24.41
CA GLU A 17 7.94 8.98 25.54
C GLU A 17 6.45 8.87 25.85
N ILE A 18 6.01 7.64 26.12
CA ILE A 18 4.63 7.31 26.41
C ILE A 18 4.61 6.49 27.69
N VAL A 19 3.73 6.84 28.61
CA VAL A 19 3.55 6.16 29.89
C VAL A 19 2.07 5.96 30.14
N VAL A 20 1.69 4.78 30.61
CA VAL A 20 0.32 4.51 31.06
C VAL A 20 0.25 4.70 32.58
N ARG A 21 -0.48 5.72 33.03
CA ARG A 21 -0.72 6.01 34.47
C ARG A 21 -2.22 5.97 34.72
N GLU A 22 -2.66 5.26 35.76
CA GLU A 22 -4.08 5.23 36.16
C GLU A 22 -5.08 4.90 35.02
N ARG A 23 -4.65 4.06 34.05
CA ARG A 23 -5.41 3.70 32.83
C ARG A 23 -5.60 4.85 31.82
N GLN A 24 -4.89 5.95 31.99
CA GLN A 24 -4.77 7.04 31.03
C GLN A 24 -3.39 6.98 30.36
N LEU A 25 -3.35 7.31 29.07
CA LEU A 25 -2.10 7.40 28.33
C LEU A 25 -1.57 8.83 28.47
N HIS A 26 -0.30 8.95 28.84
CA HIS A 26 0.40 10.22 28.86
C HIS A 26 1.57 10.13 27.89
N TYR A 27 1.87 11.25 27.24
CA TYR A 27 2.96 11.35 26.31
C TYR A 27 3.82 12.57 26.65
N ARG A 28 5.08 12.52 26.23
CA ARG A 28 6.04 13.62 26.26
C ARG A 28 6.78 13.60 24.94
N VAL A 29 6.92 14.77 24.32
CA VAL A 29 7.72 14.96 23.11
C VAL A 29 8.93 15.82 23.48
N ASN A 30 10.13 15.33 23.14
CA ASN A 30 11.42 15.92 23.48
C ASN A 30 11.48 16.28 24.97
N ASP A 31 11.92 17.51 25.29
CA ASP A 31 12.03 18.01 26.65
C ASP A 31 10.73 18.65 27.19
N GLY A 32 9.59 18.38 26.54
CA GLY A 32 8.29 18.88 26.97
C GLY A 32 7.76 18.24 28.27
N GLU A 33 6.63 18.75 28.75
CA GLU A 33 5.93 18.15 29.89
C GLU A 33 5.06 16.96 29.45
N PHE A 34 4.75 16.08 30.42
CA PHE A 34 3.80 15.00 30.17
C PHE A 34 2.38 15.57 30.05
N ALA A 35 1.74 15.29 28.92
CA ALA A 35 0.34 15.61 28.69
C ALA A 35 -0.47 14.33 28.51
N ALA A 36 -1.76 14.39 28.84
CA ALA A 36 -2.68 13.30 28.58
C ALA A 36 -3.00 13.21 27.07
N LEU A 37 -2.99 12.00 26.51
CA LEU A 37 -3.43 11.80 25.13
C LEU A 37 -4.93 11.53 25.07
N ASP A 38 -5.65 12.44 24.43
CA ASP A 38 -7.05 12.23 24.10
C ASP A 38 -7.24 11.00 23.21
N GLY A 39 -8.21 10.16 23.55
CA GLY A 39 -8.41 8.89 22.84
C GLY A 39 -7.30 7.86 23.04
N GLY A 40 -6.45 7.98 24.08
CA GLY A 40 -5.33 7.08 24.36
C GLY A 40 -5.68 5.57 24.36
N ARG A 41 -6.91 5.20 24.73
CA ARG A 41 -7.38 3.79 24.62
C ARG A 41 -7.45 3.30 23.17
N ARG A 42 -7.91 4.13 22.23
CA ARG A 42 -7.95 3.81 20.79
C ARG A 42 -6.54 3.69 20.25
N TRP A 43 -5.65 4.60 20.68
CA TRP A 43 -4.24 4.58 20.33
C TRP A 43 -3.56 3.27 20.78
N LEU A 44 -3.73 2.86 22.05
CA LEU A 44 -3.20 1.60 22.58
C LEU A 44 -3.69 0.37 21.81
N ARG A 45 -4.98 0.30 21.49
CA ARG A 45 -5.55 -0.82 20.70
C ARG A 45 -4.93 -0.93 19.31
N ARG A 46 -4.53 0.19 18.70
CA ARG A 46 -3.86 0.19 17.40
C ARG A 46 -2.38 -0.17 17.53
N LEU A 47 -1.71 0.27 18.58
CA LEU A 47 -0.35 -0.16 18.89
C LEU A 47 -0.28 -1.69 19.08
N GLU A 48 -1.25 -2.27 19.80
CA GLU A 48 -1.32 -3.73 20.00
C GLU A 48 -1.39 -4.51 18.67
N LYS A 49 -2.08 -3.97 17.67
CA LYS A 49 -2.17 -4.58 16.32
C LYS A 49 -0.86 -4.55 15.54
N LEU A 50 0.12 -3.72 15.93
CA LEU A 50 1.45 -3.73 15.32
C LEU A 50 2.27 -4.93 15.74
N HIS A 51 1.86 -5.63 16.80
CA HIS A 51 2.54 -6.81 17.34
C HIS A 51 4.05 -6.57 17.50
N LEU A 52 4.43 -5.48 18.18
CA LEU A 52 5.84 -5.08 18.37
C LEU A 52 6.72 -6.21 18.93
N GLY A 53 6.14 -7.15 19.68
CA GLY A 53 6.82 -8.35 20.16
C GLY A 53 7.33 -9.30 19.07
N ALA A 54 6.75 -9.27 17.87
CA ALA A 54 7.16 -10.09 16.73
C ALA A 54 8.27 -9.43 15.88
N TRP A 55 8.57 -8.15 16.11
CA TRP A 55 9.62 -7.45 15.39
C TRP A 55 10.99 -8.01 15.78
N ARG A 56 12.01 -7.86 14.93
CA ARG A 56 13.40 -8.24 15.27
C ARG A 56 13.98 -7.21 16.24
N ALA A 57 15.05 -7.57 16.95
CA ALA A 57 15.72 -6.64 17.86
C ALA A 57 16.58 -5.60 17.12
N SER A 58 17.07 -5.94 15.92
CA SER A 58 17.89 -5.06 15.08
C SER A 58 17.45 -5.18 13.62
N TYR A 59 17.44 -4.04 12.93
CA TYR A 59 17.17 -3.91 11.50
C TYR A 59 18.33 -3.17 10.84
N GLN A 60 19.01 -3.85 9.92
CA GLN A 60 20.09 -3.27 9.11
C GLN A 60 19.87 -3.63 7.64
N PRO A 61 20.18 -2.72 6.71
CA PRO A 61 20.15 -3.02 5.30
C PRO A 61 21.24 -4.04 4.95
N PRO A 62 21.07 -4.82 3.87
CA PRO A 62 22.07 -5.78 3.43
C PRO A 62 23.38 -5.10 2.97
N VAL A 63 23.30 -3.85 2.53
CA VAL A 63 24.44 -3.01 2.15
C VAL A 63 24.47 -1.79 3.09
N PRO A 64 25.63 -1.46 3.68
CA PRO A 64 25.76 -0.28 4.54
C PRO A 64 25.30 1.00 3.81
N PRO A 65 24.45 1.82 4.43
CA PRO A 65 23.95 3.02 3.81
C PRO A 65 25.03 4.11 3.82
N ALA A 66 25.01 4.99 2.81
CA ALA A 66 25.92 6.13 2.77
C ALA A 66 25.55 7.23 3.79
N VAL A 67 24.26 7.31 4.15
CA VAL A 67 23.72 8.24 5.15
C VAL A 67 22.94 7.40 6.16
N HIS A 68 23.27 7.52 7.44
CA HIS A 68 22.62 6.78 8.51
C HIS A 68 21.31 7.48 8.94
N SER A 69 20.22 6.70 9.07
CA SER A 69 18.94 7.15 9.62
C SER A 69 18.56 6.18 10.74
N LEU A 70 19.07 6.52 11.93
CA LEU A 70 18.97 5.70 13.14
C LEU A 70 17.65 5.95 13.85
N TRP A 71 17.00 4.87 14.26
CA TRP A 71 15.80 4.90 15.08
C TRP A 71 15.88 3.87 16.20
N HIS A 72 15.27 4.24 17.33
CA HIS A 72 15.22 3.42 18.52
C HIS A 72 13.78 3.30 19.00
N LEU A 73 13.39 2.10 19.37
CA LEU A 73 12.12 1.82 20.00
C LEU A 73 12.37 0.94 21.22
N SER A 74 12.07 1.46 22.39
CA SER A 74 12.06 0.67 23.62
C SER A 74 10.67 0.68 24.22
N PHE A 75 10.24 -0.45 24.75
CA PHE A 75 8.96 -0.54 25.42
C PHE A 75 9.00 -1.56 26.54
N LYS A 76 8.13 -1.34 27.53
CA LYS A 76 7.88 -2.24 28.64
C LYS A 76 6.42 -2.65 28.61
N ASP A 77 6.17 -3.95 28.53
CA ASP A 77 4.84 -4.54 28.62
C ASP A 77 4.82 -5.56 29.77
N GLY A 78 3.77 -5.52 30.60
CA GLY A 78 3.63 -6.47 31.72
C GLY A 78 3.66 -7.95 31.34
N LYS A 79 3.44 -8.32 30.08
CA LYS A 79 3.54 -9.72 29.58
C LYS A 79 4.91 -10.09 29.01
N MET A 80 5.62 -9.14 28.41
CA MET A 80 6.88 -9.40 27.68
C MET A 80 8.12 -8.83 28.37
N GLY A 81 7.93 -8.06 29.46
CA GLY A 81 9.01 -7.32 30.10
C GLY A 81 9.45 -6.12 29.27
N SER A 82 10.72 -5.74 29.43
CA SER A 82 11.34 -4.64 28.68
C SER A 82 12.00 -5.16 27.41
N ARG A 83 11.79 -4.46 26.30
CA ARG A 83 12.40 -4.78 25.01
C ARG A 83 12.96 -3.51 24.38
N ARG A 84 14.11 -3.65 23.71
CA ARG A 84 14.70 -2.63 22.85
C ARG A 84 14.79 -3.16 21.42
N ILE A 85 14.43 -2.30 20.47
CA ILE A 85 14.52 -2.52 19.04
C ILE A 85 15.27 -1.33 18.47
N VAL A 86 16.19 -1.60 17.55
CA VAL A 86 16.99 -0.58 16.88
C VAL A 86 16.93 -0.83 15.38
N GLY A 87 17.00 0.23 14.58
CA GLY A 87 17.27 0.09 13.17
C GLY A 87 18.04 1.27 12.60
N ASP A 88 18.64 1.02 11.45
CA ASP A 88 19.44 1.98 10.69
C ASP A 88 19.06 1.82 9.22
N ASN A 89 18.33 2.77 8.63
CA ASN A 89 17.83 2.70 7.24
C ASN A 89 17.10 1.39 6.87
N ALA A 90 16.62 0.66 7.86
CA ALA A 90 15.89 -0.58 7.69
C ALA A 90 14.76 -0.62 8.70
N TYR A 91 13.60 -1.06 8.22
CA TYR A 91 12.35 -0.89 8.94
C TYR A 91 11.54 -2.20 8.95
N PRO A 92 10.78 -2.47 10.03
CA PRO A 92 9.82 -3.57 10.08
C PRO A 92 8.65 -3.35 9.12
N GLY A 93 7.98 -4.41 8.68
CA GLY A 93 6.79 -4.29 7.81
C GLY A 93 5.63 -3.48 8.42
N GLY A 94 5.57 -3.35 9.76
CA GLY A 94 4.60 -2.52 10.47
C GLY A 94 5.04 -1.06 10.69
N TRP A 95 6.18 -0.65 10.16
CA TRP A 95 6.78 0.67 10.40
C TRP A 95 5.88 1.83 9.99
N ALA A 96 5.31 1.77 8.78
CA ALA A 96 4.41 2.83 8.29
C ALA A 96 3.22 3.07 9.22
N ALA A 97 2.67 1.99 9.80
CA ALA A 97 1.57 2.09 10.75
C ALA A 97 2.01 2.58 12.14
N LEU A 98 3.27 2.36 12.54
CA LEU A 98 3.87 2.99 13.72
C LEU A 98 4.02 4.49 13.51
N ILE A 99 4.54 4.92 12.36
CA ILE A 99 4.71 6.34 12.03
C ILE A 99 3.36 7.07 12.05
N ASP A 100 2.32 6.49 11.46
CA ASP A 100 0.96 7.06 11.54
C ASP A 100 0.47 7.19 12.99
N LEU A 101 0.77 6.20 13.85
CA LEU A 101 0.41 6.26 15.26
C LEU A 101 1.20 7.32 16.02
N MET A 102 2.48 7.50 15.71
CA MET A 102 3.30 8.54 16.33
C MET A 102 2.80 9.93 15.93
N ASN A 103 2.40 10.12 14.67
CA ASN A 103 1.82 11.38 14.16
C ASN A 103 0.43 11.71 14.74
N GLU A 104 -0.21 10.81 15.48
CA GLU A 104 -1.44 11.14 16.24
C GLU A 104 -1.13 11.84 17.57
N ILE A 105 0.13 11.82 18.01
CA ILE A 105 0.58 12.47 19.23
C ILE A 105 0.82 13.95 18.93
N PRO A 106 0.19 14.89 19.67
CA PRO A 106 0.40 16.31 19.44
C PRO A 106 1.87 16.71 19.59
N GLY A 107 2.39 17.46 18.62
CA GLY A 107 3.80 17.88 18.57
C GLY A 107 4.74 16.91 17.87
N VAL A 108 4.23 15.77 17.36
CA VAL A 108 5.00 14.84 16.53
C VAL A 108 4.69 15.07 15.06
N GLU A 109 5.73 15.35 14.27
CA GLU A 109 5.64 15.56 12.83
C GLU A 109 6.72 14.73 12.12
N ILE A 110 6.40 13.48 11.82
CA ILE A 110 7.26 12.57 11.05
C ILE A 110 6.66 12.42 9.65
N SER A 111 7.48 12.55 8.61
CA SER A 111 7.05 12.29 7.24
C SER A 111 6.44 10.90 7.14
N ARG A 112 5.21 10.81 6.60
CA ARG A 112 4.55 9.53 6.39
C ARG A 112 5.36 8.70 5.40
N VAL A 113 5.42 7.40 5.67
CA VAL A 113 6.11 6.46 4.79
C VAL A 113 5.36 6.37 3.46
N ARG A 114 6.05 6.66 2.36
CA ARG A 114 5.51 6.47 1.01
C ARG A 114 5.38 4.97 0.70
N GLN A 115 4.27 4.38 1.14
CA GLN A 115 3.93 2.98 0.97
C GLN A 115 2.72 2.85 0.04
N LEU A 116 2.79 1.95 -0.94
CA LEU A 116 1.69 1.71 -1.86
C LEU A 116 0.53 1.00 -1.13
N GLU A 117 -0.63 1.66 -1.09
CA GLU A 117 -1.83 1.20 -0.40
C GLU A 117 -2.86 0.63 -1.36
N GLN A 118 -2.99 1.22 -2.55
CA GLN A 118 -3.93 0.74 -3.55
C GLN A 118 -3.41 0.93 -4.97
N VAL A 119 -3.69 -0.07 -5.81
CA VAL A 119 -3.54 -0.03 -7.26
C VAL A 119 -4.92 -0.17 -7.88
N SER A 120 -5.22 0.66 -8.88
CA SER A 120 -6.37 0.51 -9.76
C SER A 120 -5.89 0.60 -11.21
N ILE A 121 -6.20 -0.42 -12.02
CA ILE A 121 -5.96 -0.44 -13.46
C ILE A 121 -7.28 -0.71 -14.15
N ILE A 122 -7.59 0.07 -15.18
CA ILE A 122 -8.80 -0.06 -15.97
C ILE A 122 -8.39 -0.10 -17.44
N LEU A 123 -8.73 -1.19 -18.13
CA LEU A 123 -8.62 -1.31 -19.57
C LEU A 123 -10.00 -1.07 -20.18
N HIS A 124 -10.06 -0.14 -21.12
CA HIS A 124 -11.18 0.12 -22.01
C HIS A 124 -10.82 -0.38 -23.40
N ASP A 125 -11.69 -1.18 -23.99
CA ASP A 125 -11.41 -1.83 -25.26
C ASP A 125 -12.68 -2.19 -26.03
N MET A 126 -12.50 -2.62 -27.27
CA MET A 126 -13.52 -3.09 -28.18
C MET A 126 -13.20 -4.51 -28.66
N LEU A 127 -14.19 -5.39 -28.56
CA LEU A 127 -14.14 -6.75 -29.09
C LEU A 127 -15.06 -6.88 -30.30
N ASP A 128 -14.73 -7.79 -31.21
CA ASP A 128 -15.65 -8.15 -32.27
C ASP A 128 -16.89 -8.84 -31.69
N ASN A 129 -18.05 -8.44 -32.19
CA ASN A 129 -19.31 -9.03 -31.77
C ASN A 129 -19.39 -10.47 -32.32
N PRO A 130 -19.46 -11.51 -31.47
CA PRO A 130 -19.50 -12.90 -31.93
C PRO A 130 -20.77 -13.24 -32.72
N ARG A 131 -21.75 -12.32 -32.84
CA ARG A 131 -22.98 -12.40 -33.64
C ARG A 131 -23.67 -13.77 -33.53
N GLY A 132 -24.65 -13.87 -32.63
CA GLY A 132 -25.43 -15.11 -32.50
C GLY A 132 -26.55 -15.09 -31.47
N SER A 133 -26.84 -13.95 -30.86
CA SER A 133 -27.89 -13.83 -29.83
C SER A 133 -28.70 -12.56 -30.06
N ILE A 134 -30.03 -12.66 -29.92
CA ILE A 134 -30.97 -11.53 -30.00
C ILE A 134 -30.76 -10.48 -28.90
N TYR A 135 -30.04 -10.85 -27.84
CA TYR A 135 -29.73 -9.97 -26.70
C TYR A 135 -28.43 -9.18 -26.90
N LEU A 136 -27.69 -9.43 -27.98
CA LEU A 136 -26.46 -8.70 -28.29
C LEU A 136 -26.77 -7.41 -29.08
N PRO A 137 -26.02 -6.32 -28.85
CA PRO A 137 -26.14 -5.10 -29.65
C PRO A 137 -25.97 -5.41 -31.15
N LYS A 138 -26.68 -4.68 -32.03
CA LYS A 138 -26.53 -4.81 -33.49
C LYS A 138 -25.18 -4.30 -34.03
N GLN A 139 -24.36 -3.72 -33.16
CA GLN A 139 -23.06 -3.14 -33.49
C GLN A 139 -22.05 -4.23 -33.88
N LYS A 140 -21.13 -3.93 -34.79
CA LYS A 140 -20.06 -4.86 -35.22
C LYS A 140 -19.05 -5.14 -34.11
N LYS A 141 -18.80 -4.15 -33.25
CA LYS A 141 -17.94 -4.26 -32.07
C LYS A 141 -18.76 -4.01 -30.81
N ILE A 142 -18.34 -4.60 -29.71
CA ILE A 142 -18.92 -4.42 -28.37
C ILE A 142 -17.84 -3.93 -27.41
N SER A 143 -18.23 -3.12 -26.42
CA SER A 143 -17.26 -2.64 -25.43
C SER A 143 -16.87 -3.72 -24.42
N LEU A 144 -15.58 -3.72 -24.09
CA LEU A 144 -14.95 -4.50 -23.03
C LEU A 144 -14.36 -3.52 -22.02
N VAL A 145 -14.65 -3.75 -20.74
CA VAL A 145 -14.00 -3.05 -19.63
C VAL A 145 -13.43 -4.09 -18.68
N GLU A 146 -12.12 -4.09 -18.50
CA GLU A 146 -11.45 -4.89 -17.48
C GLU A 146 -10.92 -3.97 -16.37
N LYS A 147 -11.16 -4.33 -15.12
CA LYS A 147 -10.75 -3.55 -13.95
C LYS A 147 -10.03 -4.44 -12.96
N LEU A 148 -8.82 -4.05 -12.60
CA LEU A 148 -8.03 -4.66 -11.54
C LEU A 148 -7.89 -3.68 -10.37
N ILE A 149 -8.20 -4.14 -9.15
CA ILE A 149 -8.02 -3.37 -7.92
C ILE A 149 -7.24 -4.22 -6.93
N ILE A 150 -6.12 -3.71 -6.43
CA ILE A 150 -5.36 -4.30 -5.32
C ILE A 150 -5.42 -3.33 -4.16
N ASN A 151 -5.82 -3.77 -2.97
CA ASN A 151 -5.97 -2.89 -1.82
C ASN A 151 -5.36 -3.53 -0.55
N ARG A 152 -4.35 -2.86 0.02
CA ARG A 152 -3.62 -3.29 1.22
C ARG A 152 -4.54 -3.42 2.42
N GLY A 153 -5.30 -2.37 2.74
CA GLY A 153 -6.15 -2.31 3.94
C GLY A 153 -7.31 -3.30 3.94
N LYS A 154 -7.84 -3.64 2.78
CA LYS A 154 -8.88 -4.67 2.61
C LYS A 154 -8.29 -6.08 2.42
N HIS A 155 -6.99 -6.19 2.15
CA HIS A 155 -6.32 -7.45 1.83
C HIS A 155 -6.92 -8.19 0.63
N ILE A 156 -7.38 -7.45 -0.36
CA ILE A 156 -8.06 -7.99 -1.54
C ILE A 156 -7.33 -7.61 -2.82
N LEU A 157 -7.36 -8.54 -3.78
CA LEU A 157 -7.14 -8.29 -5.19
C LEU A 157 -8.42 -8.68 -5.94
N VAL A 158 -9.01 -7.75 -6.67
CA VAL A 158 -10.26 -7.98 -7.41
C VAL A 158 -10.03 -7.66 -8.87
N PHE A 159 -10.34 -8.62 -9.73
CA PHE A 159 -10.43 -8.42 -11.16
C PHE A 159 -11.88 -8.54 -11.61
N THR A 160 -12.35 -7.58 -12.38
CA THR A 160 -13.69 -7.56 -12.95
C THR A 160 -13.59 -7.37 -14.44
N ARG A 161 -14.28 -8.20 -15.20
CA ARG A 161 -14.44 -8.04 -16.64
C ARG A 161 -15.90 -7.81 -16.96
N HIS A 162 -16.20 -6.72 -17.65
CA HIS A 162 -17.52 -6.41 -18.17
C HIS A 162 -17.50 -6.43 -19.69
N LYS A 163 -18.41 -7.18 -20.30
CA LYS A 163 -18.63 -7.22 -21.75
C LYS A 163 -20.05 -6.75 -22.03
N GLN A 164 -20.19 -5.73 -22.87
CA GLN A 164 -21.50 -5.17 -23.19
C GLN A 164 -22.44 -6.24 -23.78
N GLY A 165 -23.59 -6.43 -23.13
CA GLY A 165 -24.60 -7.42 -23.53
C GLY A 165 -24.25 -8.88 -23.24
N LEU A 166 -23.06 -9.19 -22.71
CA LEU A 166 -22.60 -10.54 -22.34
C LEU A 166 -22.46 -10.74 -20.82
N GLY A 167 -22.54 -9.67 -20.04
CA GLY A 167 -22.52 -9.71 -18.57
C GLY A 167 -21.17 -9.34 -17.97
N SER A 168 -21.01 -9.70 -16.70
CA SER A 168 -19.84 -9.36 -15.89
C SER A 168 -19.26 -10.59 -15.20
N GLU A 169 -17.95 -10.77 -15.31
CA GLU A 169 -17.16 -11.77 -14.59
C GLU A 169 -16.39 -11.06 -13.47
N ARG A 170 -16.37 -11.61 -12.26
CA ARG A 170 -15.61 -11.05 -11.12
C ARG A 170 -14.82 -12.15 -10.43
N HIS A 171 -13.53 -11.92 -10.28
CA HIS A 171 -12.58 -12.78 -9.58
C HIS A 171 -12.03 -11.99 -8.38
N ALA A 172 -12.15 -12.56 -7.18
CA ALA A 172 -11.65 -11.96 -5.95
C ALA A 172 -10.65 -12.91 -5.30
N PHE A 173 -9.50 -12.36 -4.92
CA PHE A 173 -8.41 -13.08 -4.28
C PHE A 173 -8.12 -12.36 -2.96
N ASP A 174 -8.53 -12.98 -1.85
CA ASP A 174 -8.40 -12.40 -0.53
C ASP A 174 -7.27 -13.10 0.22
N SER A 175 -6.21 -12.34 0.55
CA SER A 175 -5.06 -12.90 1.27
C SER A 175 -4.36 -11.84 2.11
N VAL A 176 -4.54 -11.96 3.44
CA VAL A 176 -3.96 -11.07 4.45
C VAL A 176 -2.44 -10.98 4.36
N ARG A 177 -1.76 -12.07 4.02
CA ARG A 177 -0.29 -12.11 3.95
C ARG A 177 0.25 -11.70 2.59
N ASN A 178 -0.32 -12.27 1.53
CA ASN A 178 0.27 -12.12 0.20
C ASN A 178 -0.04 -10.77 -0.46
N VAL A 179 -1.19 -10.13 -0.20
CA VAL A 179 -1.53 -8.84 -0.84
C VAL A 179 -0.57 -7.71 -0.43
N PRO A 180 -0.24 -7.53 0.86
CA PRO A 180 0.78 -6.56 1.27
C PRO A 180 2.15 -6.80 0.62
N LEU A 181 2.57 -8.07 0.51
CA LEU A 181 3.83 -8.46 -0.12
C LEU A 181 3.83 -8.18 -1.63
N LEU A 182 2.72 -8.47 -2.31
CA LEU A 182 2.56 -8.14 -3.73
C LEU A 182 2.69 -6.63 -3.94
N LEU A 183 2.00 -5.83 -3.12
CA LEU A 183 2.07 -4.37 -3.19
C LEU A 183 3.48 -3.82 -2.93
N GLU A 184 4.25 -4.46 -2.04
CA GLU A 184 5.67 -4.10 -1.83
C GLU A 184 6.51 -4.36 -3.08
N ARG A 185 6.37 -5.52 -3.71
CA ARG A 185 7.13 -5.86 -4.93
C ARG A 185 6.78 -4.96 -6.10
N ILE A 186 5.50 -4.72 -6.33
CA ILE A 186 5.08 -3.93 -7.48
C ILE A 186 5.28 -2.42 -7.26
N ALA A 187 5.44 -1.95 -6.02
CA ALA A 187 5.72 -0.54 -5.74
C ALA A 187 7.06 -0.08 -6.33
N GLU A 188 8.07 -0.95 -6.35
CA GLU A 188 9.38 -0.67 -6.96
C GLU A 188 9.22 -0.42 -8.47
N HIS A 189 8.46 -1.28 -9.15
CA HIS A 189 8.18 -1.14 -10.59
C HIS A 189 7.24 0.03 -10.90
N ALA A 190 6.26 0.28 -10.03
CA ALA A 190 5.30 1.37 -10.21
C ALA A 190 5.96 2.75 -10.14
N ALA A 191 7.07 2.89 -9.39
CA ALA A 191 7.87 4.11 -9.37
C ALA A 191 8.54 4.43 -10.73
N GLU A 192 8.73 3.42 -11.59
CA GLU A 192 9.31 3.56 -12.93
C GLU A 192 8.29 4.07 -13.96
N TRP A 193 6.99 4.10 -13.63
CA TRP A 193 5.90 4.45 -14.56
C TRP A 193 5.78 5.94 -14.89
N GLN A 194 6.69 6.77 -14.37
CA GLN A 194 6.72 8.24 -14.44
C GLN A 194 5.82 8.85 -15.53
N CYS A 195 4.66 9.36 -15.10
CA CYS A 195 3.68 10.15 -15.85
C CYS A 195 3.55 9.82 -17.35
N GLN A 196 3.28 8.56 -17.68
CA GLN A 196 2.82 8.21 -19.02
C GLN A 196 1.39 8.73 -19.21
N GLN A 197 1.28 9.92 -19.81
CA GLN A 197 0.06 10.47 -20.37
C GLN A 197 0.26 10.53 -21.89
N ASP A 198 -0.41 9.65 -22.64
CA ASP A 198 -0.53 9.85 -24.07
C ASP A 198 -1.73 10.79 -24.31
N SER A 199 -1.50 11.94 -24.94
CA SER A 199 -2.55 12.92 -25.27
C SER A 199 -3.41 12.47 -26.46
N ILE A 200 -3.10 11.30 -27.03
CA ILE A 200 -3.75 10.74 -28.21
C ILE A 200 -4.88 9.81 -27.76
N THR A 201 -6.10 10.27 -27.99
CA THR A 201 -7.33 9.49 -27.88
C THR A 201 -7.70 9.00 -29.28
N ASP A 202 -7.53 7.70 -29.53
CA ASP A 202 -8.12 7.02 -30.68
C ASP A 202 -9.21 6.08 -30.14
N ASP A 203 -10.47 6.36 -30.52
CA ASP A 203 -11.65 5.63 -30.05
C ASP A 203 -11.64 4.13 -30.41
N TYR A 204 -10.75 3.72 -31.32
CA TYR A 204 -10.64 2.33 -31.78
C TYR A 204 -9.47 1.55 -31.16
N LEU A 205 -8.58 2.23 -30.42
CA LEU A 205 -7.47 1.57 -29.75
C LEU A 205 -7.79 1.30 -28.28
N PRO A 206 -7.27 0.20 -27.71
CA PRO A 206 -7.44 -0.07 -26.29
C PRO A 206 -6.77 1.03 -25.46
N ARG A 207 -7.46 1.50 -24.42
CA ARG A 207 -6.97 2.54 -23.50
C ARG A 207 -6.85 1.96 -22.10
N VAL A 208 -5.69 2.15 -21.49
CA VAL A 208 -5.43 1.75 -20.11
C VAL A 208 -5.33 2.99 -19.25
N GLU A 209 -6.13 3.05 -18.19
CA GLU A 209 -6.05 4.04 -17.13
C GLU A 209 -5.51 3.38 -15.87
N TRP A 210 -4.63 4.06 -15.17
CA TRP A 210 -4.03 3.55 -13.95
C TRP A 210 -3.97 4.61 -12.87
N LYS A 211 -4.07 4.15 -11.63
CA LYS A 211 -4.04 4.99 -10.42
C LYS A 211 -3.40 4.23 -9.27
N LEU A 212 -2.43 4.86 -8.65
CA LEU A 212 -1.68 4.40 -7.49
C LEU A 212 -1.96 5.35 -6.34
N LEU A 213 -2.46 4.81 -5.23
CA LEU A 213 -2.69 5.59 -4.01
C LEU A 213 -1.66 5.19 -2.97
N TRP A 214 -0.96 6.20 -2.47
CA TRP A 214 0.09 6.05 -1.46
C TRP A 214 -0.44 6.42 -0.07
N ARG A 215 0.16 5.85 0.95
CA ARG A 215 -0.22 6.05 2.35
C ARG A 215 -0.06 7.49 2.85
N ASP A 216 0.92 8.21 2.29
CA ASP A 216 1.15 9.63 2.58
C ASP A 216 0.04 10.54 2.01
N GLY A 217 -0.88 9.99 1.23
CA GLY A 217 -1.99 10.71 0.59
C GLY A 217 -1.68 11.15 -0.84
N THR A 218 -0.46 10.92 -1.32
CA THR A 218 -0.11 11.20 -2.71
C THR A 218 -0.78 10.20 -3.67
N GLU A 219 -0.99 10.65 -4.89
CA GLU A 219 -1.61 9.86 -5.95
C GLU A 219 -0.82 10.02 -7.23
N ASP A 220 -0.41 8.89 -7.82
CA ASP A 220 0.14 8.85 -9.17
C ASP A 220 -0.93 8.26 -10.10
N ALA A 221 -1.23 8.94 -11.18
CA ALA A 221 -2.21 8.47 -12.15
C ALA A 221 -1.79 8.81 -13.57
N GLY A 222 -2.24 8.00 -14.52
CA GLY A 222 -1.95 8.21 -15.93
C GLY A 222 -2.87 7.40 -16.83
N SER A 223 -2.69 7.60 -18.13
CA SER A 223 -3.39 6.81 -19.14
C SER A 223 -2.54 6.61 -20.37
N TYR A 224 -2.63 5.41 -20.93
CA TYR A 224 -1.87 4.99 -22.09
C TYR A 224 -2.78 4.35 -23.12
N THR A 225 -2.57 4.68 -24.40
CA THR A 225 -3.29 4.06 -25.52
C THR A 225 -2.40 2.96 -26.11
N LEU A 226 -2.88 1.72 -26.10
CA LEU A 226 -2.13 0.55 -26.58
C LEU A 226 -2.03 0.57 -28.11
N ARG A 227 -0.80 0.70 -28.62
CA ARG A 227 -0.49 0.60 -30.05
C ARG A 227 0.05 -0.80 -30.36
N GLY A 228 -0.86 -1.76 -30.50
CA GLY A 228 -0.54 -3.18 -30.72
C GLY A 228 -1.12 -4.08 -29.63
N GLU A 229 -0.64 -5.32 -29.56
CA GLU A 229 -1.15 -6.32 -28.59
C GLU A 229 -0.35 -6.37 -27.28
N ALA A 230 0.82 -5.72 -27.21
CA ALA A 230 1.70 -5.77 -26.05
C ALA A 230 1.57 -4.53 -25.16
N MET A 231 1.54 -4.75 -23.84
CA MET A 231 1.71 -3.68 -22.85
C MET A 231 3.10 -3.04 -22.97
N PRO A 232 3.26 -1.77 -22.54
CA PRO A 232 4.57 -1.14 -22.47
C PRO A 232 5.57 -2.00 -21.68
N GLU A 233 6.84 -1.99 -22.08
CA GLU A 233 7.88 -2.82 -21.44
C GLU A 233 7.96 -2.58 -19.92
N ALA A 234 7.85 -1.32 -19.50
CA ALA A 234 7.85 -0.91 -18.09
C ALA A 234 6.70 -1.51 -17.25
N TRP A 235 5.64 -2.00 -17.91
CA TRP A 235 4.49 -2.61 -17.25
C TRP A 235 4.60 -4.14 -17.18
N LYS A 236 5.48 -4.77 -17.97
CA LYS A 236 5.54 -6.24 -18.05
C LYS A 236 5.89 -6.86 -16.71
N THR A 237 6.97 -6.43 -16.06
CA THR A 237 7.39 -6.96 -14.76
C THR A 237 6.33 -6.76 -13.69
N PHE A 238 5.65 -5.60 -13.72
CA PHE A 238 4.53 -5.30 -12.84
C PHE A 238 3.36 -6.27 -13.04
N MET A 239 2.94 -6.48 -14.29
CA MET A 239 1.83 -7.39 -14.63
C MET A 239 2.20 -8.85 -14.39
N GLU A 240 3.45 -9.24 -14.58
CA GLU A 240 3.95 -10.59 -14.30
C GLU A 240 3.87 -10.94 -12.81
N GLU A 241 4.24 -10.03 -11.90
CA GLU A 241 4.10 -10.27 -10.45
C GLU A 241 2.63 -10.47 -10.06
N ILE A 242 1.71 -9.73 -10.69
CA ILE A 242 0.26 -9.90 -10.49
C ILE A 242 -0.23 -11.23 -11.10
N GLY A 243 0.28 -11.59 -12.29
CA GLY A 243 -0.02 -12.87 -12.95
C GLY A 243 0.38 -14.06 -12.10
N ARG A 244 1.60 -14.04 -11.54
CA ARG A 244 2.10 -15.07 -10.60
C ARG A 244 1.20 -15.21 -9.38
N PHE A 245 0.66 -14.11 -8.86
CA PHE A 245 -0.26 -14.12 -7.73
C PHE A 245 -1.63 -14.70 -8.08
N THR A 246 -2.16 -14.36 -9.24
CA THR A 246 -3.52 -14.73 -9.68
C THR A 246 -3.59 -16.08 -10.37
N GLY A 247 -2.46 -16.78 -10.53
CA GLY A 247 -2.38 -18.06 -11.24
C GLY A 247 -2.51 -17.90 -12.76
N ASN A 248 -2.00 -16.80 -13.32
CA ASN A 248 -2.09 -16.42 -14.74
C ASN A 248 -3.53 -16.38 -15.24
N MET A 249 -4.35 -15.62 -14.52
CA MET A 249 -5.71 -15.32 -14.95
C MET A 249 -5.68 -14.70 -16.35
N ARG A 250 -6.51 -15.25 -17.24
CA ARG A 250 -6.55 -14.81 -18.64
C ARG A 250 -7.41 -13.58 -18.76
N GLY A 251 -6.86 -12.50 -19.30
CA GLY A 251 -7.59 -11.30 -19.73
C GLY A 251 -6.77 -10.46 -20.68
N ARG A 252 -7.40 -9.51 -21.36
CA ARG A 252 -6.68 -8.69 -22.35
C ARG A 252 -5.68 -7.75 -21.68
N MET A 253 -5.85 -7.49 -20.38
CA MET A 253 -4.90 -6.79 -19.53
C MET A 253 -3.63 -7.61 -19.19
N PHE A 254 -3.66 -8.95 -19.29
CA PHE A 254 -2.59 -9.87 -18.85
C PHE A 254 -1.86 -10.54 -20.02
#